data_AF-A0A2N2HU08-F1
#
_entry.id   AF-A0A2N2HU08-F1
#
_cell.length_a   1.000
_cell.length_b   1.000
_cell.length_c   1.000
_cell.angle_alpha   90.00
_cell.angle_beta   90.00
_cell.angle_gamma   90.00
#
_symmetry.space_group_name_H-M   'P 1'
#
loop_
_entity.id
_entity.type
_entity.pdbx_description
1 polymer ?
#
loop_
_entity_poly.entity_id
_entity_poly.type
_entity_poly.pdbx_seq_one_letter_code
_entity_poly.pdbx_strand_id
1 'polypeptide(L)'
;MPPPVAPKVAVIKLDSVPSGAAVMTKDGKELCPSTPCEVKLEGDDAADDKEHEFVFVKGGYRDATEKVKVADKEFTAKLLSRAGFGAPYRPPPTAKPTGTGTTPPPGFKDIPY
;
A
#
# COMPACT_ATOMS: atom_id res chain seq x y z
N MET A 1 8.08 32.93 27.76
CA MET A 1 8.88 31.73 27.44
C MET A 1 7.92 30.57 27.23
N PRO A 2 7.81 29.99 26.04
CA PRO A 2 7.11 28.71 25.88
C PRO A 2 7.86 27.63 26.68
N PRO A 3 7.16 26.66 27.30
CA PRO A 3 7.82 25.61 28.07
C PRO A 3 8.73 24.77 27.16
N PRO A 4 9.87 24.28 27.67
CA PRO A 4 10.72 23.37 26.93
C PRO A 4 9.89 22.12 26.65
N VAL A 5 9.51 21.95 25.39
CA VAL A 5 8.84 20.74 24.92
C VAL A 5 9.87 19.64 25.12
N ALA A 6 9.74 18.88 26.21
CA ALA A 6 10.60 17.72 26.43
C ALA A 6 10.59 16.89 25.14
N PRO A 7 11.76 16.45 24.63
CA PRO A 7 11.80 15.64 23.42
C PRO A 7 10.94 14.42 23.70
N LYS A 8 9.74 14.41 23.11
CA LYS A 8 8.86 13.26 23.18
C LYS A 8 9.59 12.19 22.39
N VAL A 9 9.82 11.05 23.03
CA VAL A 9 10.36 9.87 22.37
C VAL A 9 9.30 8.81 22.52
N ALA A 10 8.74 8.38 21.40
CA ALA A 10 7.74 7.35 21.36
C ALA A 10 8.33 6.12 20.69
N VAL A 11 8.08 4.96 21.29
CA VAL A 11 8.47 3.67 20.72
C VAL A 11 7.19 3.00 20.25
N ILE A 12 7.15 2.66 18.96
CA ILE A 12 6.05 1.93 18.35
C ILE A 12 6.57 0.56 17.93
N LYS A 13 5.90 -0.50 18.37
CA LYS A 13 6.13 -1.87 17.88
C LYS A 13 5.35 -2.06 16.60
N LEU A 14 6.04 -2.46 15.54
CA LEU A 14 5.47 -2.76 14.23
C LEU A 14 5.63 -4.25 13.96
N ASP A 15 4.51 -4.94 13.86
CA ASP A 15 4.40 -6.34 13.49
C ASP A 15 3.72 -6.47 12.11
N SER A 16 3.94 -7.61 11.45
CA SER A 16 3.19 -7.92 10.24
C SER A 16 2.85 -9.39 10.14
N VAL A 17 1.74 -9.68 9.47
CA VAL A 17 1.30 -11.05 9.18
C VAL A 17 1.24 -11.24 7.66
N PRO A 18 2.12 -12.08 7.07
CA PRO A 18 3.20 -12.84 7.71
C PRO A 18 4.39 -11.96 8.15
N SER A 19 5.10 -12.44 9.19
CA SER A 19 6.28 -11.79 9.77
C SER A 19 7.49 -11.83 8.83
N GLY A 20 8.48 -10.97 9.05
CA GLY A 20 9.62 -10.77 8.17
C GLY A 20 9.29 -9.92 6.94
N ALA A 21 8.48 -8.88 7.13
CA ALA A 21 8.33 -7.80 6.16
C ALA A 21 9.30 -6.68 6.50
N ALA A 22 9.83 -6.00 5.48
CA ALA A 22 10.56 -4.76 5.66
C ALA A 22 9.55 -3.63 5.94
N VAL A 23 9.82 -2.81 6.93
CA VAL A 23 9.02 -1.63 7.27
C VAL A 23 9.79 -0.39 6.90
N MET A 24 9.17 0.45 6.08
CA MET A 24 9.72 1.70 5.61
C MET A 24 8.78 2.84 6.00
N THR A 25 9.30 4.04 6.20
CA THR A 25 8.45 5.23 6.21
C THR A 25 7.98 5.54 4.79
N LYS A 26 6.93 6.34 4.67
CA LYS A 26 6.53 6.95 3.39
C LYS A 26 7.65 7.74 2.69
N ASP A 27 8.61 8.25 3.46
CA ASP A 27 9.80 8.95 2.93
C ASP A 27 10.81 7.99 2.26
N GLY A 28 10.55 6.67 2.32
CA GLY A 28 11.45 5.64 1.81
C GLY A 28 12.58 5.29 2.78
N LYS A 29 12.53 5.77 4.03
CA LYS A 29 13.50 5.38 5.06
C LYS A 29 13.13 4.01 5.58
N GLU A 30 13.99 3.03 5.32
CA GLU A 30 13.85 1.71 5.93
C GLU A 30 14.08 1.84 7.44
N LEU A 31 13.07 1.49 8.22
CA LEU A 31 13.14 1.49 9.68
C LEU A 31 13.56 0.12 10.18
N CYS A 32 13.01 -0.91 9.56
CA CYS A 32 13.28 -2.29 9.91
C CYS A 32 13.35 -3.17 8.68
N PRO A 33 14.36 -4.04 8.56
CA PRO A 33 14.43 -5.01 7.47
C PRO A 33 13.53 -6.23 7.69
N SER A 34 13.04 -6.47 8.91
CA SER A 34 12.17 -7.61 9.25
C SER A 34 11.31 -7.33 10.49
N THR A 35 10.00 -7.48 10.35
CA THR A 35 9.01 -7.49 11.46
C THR A 35 9.00 -8.81 12.22
N PRO A 36 8.72 -8.82 13.55
CA PRO A 36 8.41 -7.69 14.43
C PRO A 36 9.62 -6.81 14.76
N CYS A 37 9.41 -5.49 14.83
CA CYS A 37 10.47 -4.54 15.21
C CYS A 37 9.94 -3.33 15.98
N GLU A 38 10.85 -2.56 16.59
CA GLU A 38 10.53 -1.37 17.38
C GLU A 38 11.09 -0.13 16.70
N VAL A 39 10.20 0.84 16.43
CA VAL A 39 10.57 2.11 15.82
C VAL A 39 10.52 3.21 16.87
N LYS A 40 11.66 3.87 17.04
CA LYS A 40 11.75 5.10 17.84
C LYS A 40 11.44 6.31 16.98
N LEU A 41 10.41 7.03 17.37
CA LEU A 41 10.08 8.36 16.88
C LEU A 41 10.53 9.38 17.92
N GLU A 42 11.05 10.51 17.46
CA GLU A 42 11.65 11.54 18.32
C GLU A 42 11.10 12.93 17.93
N GLY A 43 10.93 13.82 18.91
CA GLY A 43 10.55 15.21 18.66
C GLY A 43 9.05 15.41 18.41
N ASP A 44 8.70 16.24 17.42
CA ASP A 44 7.30 16.51 17.05
C ASP A 44 6.60 15.26 16.48
N ASP A 45 7.40 14.37 15.89
CA ASP A 45 6.96 13.10 15.34
C ASP A 45 6.58 12.07 16.40
N ALA A 46 6.91 12.30 17.67
CA ALA A 46 6.52 11.46 18.79
C ALA A 46 5.28 11.97 19.56
N ALA A 47 4.53 12.91 18.98
CA ALA A 47 3.27 13.36 19.57
C ALA A 47 2.16 12.31 19.40
N ASP A 48 1.40 12.02 20.46
CA ASP A 48 0.33 11.00 20.45
C ASP A 48 -0.76 11.25 19.39
N ASP A 49 -0.99 12.50 19.02
CA ASP A 49 -1.92 12.93 17.97
C ASP A 49 -1.34 12.84 16.54
N LYS A 50 -0.04 12.50 16.42
CA LYS A 50 0.64 12.37 15.13
C LYS A 50 0.35 11.01 14.51
N GLU A 51 0.09 11.01 13.21
CA GLU A 51 -0.10 9.80 12.41
C GLU A 51 1.10 9.62 11.49
N HIS A 52 1.73 8.44 11.54
CA HIS A 52 2.83 8.05 10.67
C HIS A 52 2.37 7.01 9.65
N GLU A 53 2.72 7.23 8.40
CA GLU A 53 2.46 6.27 7.33
C GLU A 53 3.65 5.32 7.21
N PHE A 54 3.43 4.05 7.57
CA PHE A 54 4.40 2.97 7.42
C PHE A 54 4.05 2.12 6.22
N VAL A 55 5.06 1.80 5.41
CA VAL A 55 4.96 0.96 4.22
C VAL A 55 5.63 -0.38 4.52
N PHE A 56 4.84 -1.44 4.52
CA PHE A 56 5.29 -2.80 4.73
C PHE A 56 5.54 -3.45 3.37
N VAL A 57 6.79 -3.84 3.12
CA VAL A 57 7.23 -4.45 1.86
C VAL A 57 7.74 -5.85 2.15
N LYS A 58 7.21 -6.85 1.45
CA LYS A 58 7.69 -8.24 1.59
C LYS A 58 7.72 -8.92 0.23
N GLY A 59 8.84 -9.59 -0.06
CA GLY A 59 8.99 -10.38 -1.28
C GLY A 59 7.87 -11.43 -1.40
N GLY A 60 7.14 -11.41 -2.52
CA GLY A 60 5.99 -12.30 -2.75
C GLY A 60 4.65 -11.80 -2.19
N TYR A 61 4.61 -10.61 -1.59
CA TYR A 61 3.39 -9.95 -1.07
C TYR A 61 3.23 -8.57 -1.71
N ARG A 62 2.03 -7.99 -1.59
CA ARG A 62 1.77 -6.58 -1.93
C ARG A 62 2.38 -5.69 -0.85
N ASP A 63 2.91 -4.54 -1.27
CA ASP A 63 3.17 -3.43 -0.37
C ASP A 63 1.87 -3.00 0.31
N ALA A 64 1.94 -2.78 1.63
CA ALA A 64 0.82 -2.31 2.42
C ALA A 64 1.22 -1.01 3.11
N THR A 65 0.48 0.07 2.84
CA THR A 65 0.67 1.36 3.51
C THR A 65 -0.39 1.51 4.60
N GLU A 66 0.04 1.53 5.85
CA GLU A 66 -0.83 1.65 7.01
C GLU A 66 -0.51 2.93 7.79
N LYS A 67 -1.55 3.62 8.23
CA LYS A 67 -1.44 4.84 9.04
C LYS A 67 -1.49 4.44 10.50
N VAL A 68 -0.40 4.66 11.22
CA VAL A 68 -0.25 4.29 12.62
C VAL A 68 -0.11 5.54 13.44
N LYS A 69 -0.98 5.70 14.43
CA LYS A 69 -0.89 6.81 15.37
C LYS A 69 0.17 6.51 16.40
N VAL A 70 0.88 7.53 16.87
CA VAL A 70 1.87 7.35 17.94
C VAL A 70 1.22 6.91 19.26
N ALA A 71 -0.05 7.27 19.47
CA ALA A 71 -0.87 6.73 20.56
C ALA A 71 -0.98 5.20 20.52
N ASP A 72 -0.93 4.61 19.32
CA ASP A 72 -0.97 3.18 19.06
C ASP A 72 0.46 2.62 19.16
N LYS A 73 0.88 2.35 20.40
CA LYS A 73 2.24 1.87 20.72
C LYS A 73 2.59 0.52 20.06
N GLU A 74 1.60 -0.21 19.57
CA GLU A 74 1.75 -1.53 18.96
C GLU A 74 0.81 -1.66 17.76
N PHE A 75 1.35 -1.99 16.59
CA PHE A 75 0.61 -2.06 15.35
C PHE A 75 0.92 -3.34 14.58
N THR A 76 -0.10 -3.95 13.96
CA THR A 76 0.05 -5.20 13.20
C THR A 76 -0.56 -5.09 11.81
N ALA A 77 0.29 -5.01 10.78
CA ALA A 77 -0.15 -4.94 9.39
C ALA A 77 -0.42 -6.33 8.80
N LYS A 78 -1.51 -6.49 8.04
CA LYS A 78 -1.77 -7.72 7.29
C LYS A 78 -1.36 -7.56 5.83
N LEU A 79 -0.35 -8.33 5.42
CA LEU A 79 0.17 -8.32 4.06
C LEU A 79 -0.59 -9.33 3.19
N LEU A 80 -1.12 -8.84 2.07
CA LEU A 80 -1.81 -9.67 1.10
C LEU A 80 -0.79 -10.35 0.18
N SER A 81 -0.83 -11.68 0.12
CA SER A 81 0.04 -12.45 -0.77
C SER A 81 -0.21 -12.08 -2.23
N ARG A 82 0.87 -11.87 -2.98
CA ARG A 82 0.83 -11.56 -4.40
C ARG A 82 0.43 -12.80 -5.24
N ALA A 83 0.51 -14.01 -4.66
CA ALA A 83 0.21 -15.27 -5.31
C ALA A 83 -1.28 -15.48 -5.67
N GLY A 84 -2.20 -14.62 -5.20
CA GLY A 84 -3.63 -14.69 -5.51
C GLY A 84 -4.09 -13.96 -6.78
N PHE A 85 -3.23 -13.13 -7.39
CA PHE A 85 -3.57 -12.38 -8.62
C PHE A 85 -2.96 -13.06 -9.85
N GLY A 86 -3.27 -14.34 -10.02
CA GLY A 86 -3.17 -15.06 -11.29
C GLY A 86 -4.38 -14.85 -12.20
N ALA A 87 -5.25 -13.86 -11.92
CA ALA A 87 -6.21 -13.37 -12.89
C ALA A 87 -5.67 -12.05 -13.45
N PRO A 88 -5.54 -11.90 -14.79
CA PRO A 88 -5.37 -10.57 -15.35
C PRO A 88 -6.49 -9.69 -14.81
N TYR A 89 -6.16 -8.45 -14.46
CA TYR A 89 -7.13 -7.42 -14.11
C TYR A 89 -8.16 -7.37 -15.24
N ARG A 90 -9.30 -8.06 -15.06
CA ARG A 90 -10.46 -7.91 -15.95
C ARG A 90 -11.06 -6.60 -15.47
N PRO A 91 -10.95 -5.48 -16.21
CA PRO A 91 -11.70 -4.30 -15.84
C PRO A 91 -13.16 -4.73 -15.64
N PRO A 92 -13.89 -4.17 -14.67
CA PRO A 92 -15.34 -4.40 -14.59
C PRO A 92 -15.87 -4.17 -16.01
N PRO A 93 -16.74 -5.05 -16.55
CA PRO A 93 -17.26 -4.86 -17.90
C PRO A 93 -17.81 -3.44 -17.95
N THR A 94 -17.10 -2.57 -18.64
CA THR A 94 -17.57 -1.23 -18.94
C THR A 94 -18.89 -1.49 -19.63
N ALA A 95 -20.00 -1.15 -18.98
CA ALA A 95 -21.29 -1.17 -19.61
C ALA A 95 -21.11 -0.36 -20.90
N LYS A 96 -21.02 -1.05 -22.04
CA LYS A 96 -20.85 -0.40 -23.34
C LYS A 96 -22.02 0.57 -23.44
N PRO A 97 -21.80 1.89 -23.56
CA PRO A 97 -22.86 2.75 -24.06
C PRO A 97 -23.21 2.23 -25.46
N THR A 98 -24.49 1.87 -25.62
CA THR A 98 -25.11 1.54 -26.90
C THR A 98 -24.80 2.65 -27.89
N GLY A 99 -24.02 2.34 -28.93
CA GLY A 99 -23.65 3.36 -29.91
C GLY A 99 -22.74 2.88 -31.02
N THR A 100 -23.36 2.59 -32.16
CA THR A 100 -22.85 2.76 -33.53
C THR A 100 -21.68 1.91 -34.03
N GLY A 101 -21.96 1.20 -35.13
CA GLY A 101 -21.07 1.21 -36.29
C GLY A 101 -20.50 -0.14 -36.71
N THR A 102 -21.15 -0.81 -37.66
CA THR A 102 -20.40 -1.61 -38.63
C THR A 102 -21.10 -1.59 -39.98
N THR A 103 -20.69 -0.61 -40.79
CA THR A 103 -20.88 -0.60 -42.25
C THR A 103 -19.83 -1.55 -42.85
N PRO A 104 -20.19 -2.56 -43.65
CA PRO A 104 -19.23 -3.23 -44.53
C PRO A 104 -19.00 -2.38 -45.80
N PRO A 105 -17.75 -2.25 -46.31
CA PRO A 105 -17.46 -1.50 -47.53
C PRO A 105 -18.04 -2.20 -48.78
N PRO A 106 -18.64 -1.47 -49.73
CA PRO A 106 -19.19 -2.04 -50.95
C PRO A 106 -18.07 -2.38 -51.94
N GLY A 107 -17.81 -3.68 -52.17
CA GLY A 107 -16.80 -4.06 -53.16
C GLY A 107 -16.34 -5.53 -53.19
N PHE A 108 -16.98 -6.45 -52.46
CA PHE A 108 -16.66 -7.87 -52.59
C PHE A 108 -17.28 -8.40 -53.90
N LYS A 109 -16.51 -8.29 -54.99
CA LYS A 109 -16.83 -8.78 -56.32
C LYS A 109 -16.98 -10.30 -56.30
N ASP A 110 -18.15 -10.72 -56.73
CA ASP A 110 -18.56 -12.04 -57.20
C ASP A 110 -17.46 -12.70 -58.06
N ILE A 111 -16.90 -13.83 -57.61
CA ILE A 111 -16.06 -14.71 -58.45
C ILE A 111 -16.81 -16.06 -58.53
N PRO A 112 -17.59 -16.30 -59.59
CA PRO A 112 -18.14 -17.63 -59.84
C PRO A 112 -17.05 -18.54 -60.43
N TYR A 113 -17.05 -19.79 -59.93
CA TYR A 113 -16.17 -20.91 -60.29
C TYR A 113 -16.49 -21.44 -61.70
#